data_AF-A0A1S2PNL6-F1
#
_entry.id   AF-A0A1S2PNL6-F1
#
_cell.length_a   1.000
_cell.length_b   1.000
_cell.length_c   1.000
_cell.angle_alpha   90.00
_cell.angle_beta   90.00
_cell.angle_gamma   90.00
#
_symmetry.space_group_name_H-M   'P 1'
#
loop_
_entity.id
_entity.type
_entity.pdbx_description
1 polymer ?
#
loop_
_entity_poly.entity_id
_entity_poly.type
_entity_poly.pdbx_seq_one_letter_code
_entity_poly.pdbx_strand_id
1 'polypeptide(L)'
;MTSQLDPWDPNYRKPDVTQEPEGPCGRCAMCLEAQPMFDQVLDGADYSWACYQDPEQFSYTAIGSYLHRTTCAHVRRQMPTDHVRPHGEAYDRALQKWAHEHHDYNSPEAEERYSPHLRLYIVNPARARQWTAANIGPRGGRDYRLCKACRPSEP
;
A
#
# COMPACT_ATOMS: atom_id res chain seq x y z
N MET A 1 -17.34 16.19 -21.27
CA MET A 1 -16.98 17.55 -20.80
C MET A 1 -16.23 17.43 -19.48
N THR A 2 -15.03 16.86 -19.50
CA THR A 2 -14.29 16.44 -18.28
C THR A 2 -12.77 16.65 -18.40
N SER A 3 -12.33 17.52 -19.31
CA SER A 3 -10.89 17.82 -19.52
C SER A 3 -10.32 18.85 -18.54
N GLN A 4 -11.16 19.52 -17.74
CA GLN A 4 -10.74 20.67 -16.92
C GLN A 4 -10.13 20.31 -15.56
N LEU A 5 -9.98 19.01 -15.25
CA LEU A 5 -9.42 18.54 -13.98
C LEU A 5 -8.14 17.72 -14.15
N ASP A 6 -7.59 17.65 -15.37
CA ASP A 6 -6.31 16.97 -15.63
C ASP A 6 -5.14 17.95 -15.36
N PRO A 7 -4.33 17.75 -14.31
CA PRO A 7 -3.18 18.61 -14.00
C PRO A 7 -2.04 18.52 -15.03
N TRP A 8 -2.18 17.68 -16.07
CA TRP A 8 -1.25 17.53 -17.18
C TRP A 8 -1.75 18.12 -18.51
N ASP A 9 -2.93 18.75 -18.55
CA ASP A 9 -3.42 19.50 -19.71
C ASP A 9 -2.59 20.79 -19.90
N PRO A 10 -1.98 21.06 -21.07
CA PRO A 10 -1.22 22.29 -21.32
C PRO A 10 -2.06 23.58 -21.22
N ASN A 11 -3.39 23.48 -21.19
CA ASN A 11 -4.33 24.58 -20.96
C ASN A 11 -4.87 24.64 -19.52
N TYR A 12 -4.35 23.81 -18.60
CA TYR A 12 -4.73 23.84 -17.20
C TYR A 12 -4.38 25.20 -16.59
N ARG A 13 -5.42 26.02 -16.35
CA ARG A 13 -5.32 27.16 -15.46
C ARG A 13 -5.56 26.66 -14.06
N LYS A 14 -4.51 26.70 -13.23
CA LYS A 14 -4.62 26.50 -11.79
C LYS A 14 -5.74 27.42 -11.29
N PRO A 15 -6.79 26.89 -10.63
CA PRO A 15 -7.78 27.77 -10.02
C PRO A 15 -7.04 28.74 -9.09
N ASP A 16 -7.41 30.01 -9.15
CA ASP A 16 -6.84 31.06 -8.31
C ASP A 16 -7.36 30.84 -6.88
N VAL A 17 -6.74 29.90 -6.19
CA VAL A 17 -7.10 29.54 -4.82
C VAL A 17 -6.39 30.51 -3.90
N THR A 18 -6.97 31.70 -3.74
CA THR A 18 -6.73 32.57 -2.56
C THR A 18 -7.40 32.01 -1.30
N GLN A 19 -7.96 30.81 -1.36
CA GLN A 19 -8.40 30.07 -0.19
C GLN A 19 -7.17 29.42 0.47
N GLU A 20 -6.88 29.83 1.70
CA GLU A 20 -6.00 29.06 2.57
C GLU A 20 -6.48 27.59 2.54
N PRO A 21 -5.56 26.61 2.44
CA PRO A 21 -5.95 25.21 2.51
C PRO A 21 -6.78 25.02 3.79
N GLU A 22 -8.02 24.54 3.64
CA GLU A 22 -8.87 24.25 4.79
C GLU A 22 -8.04 23.45 5.79
N GLY A 23 -7.87 24.03 6.99
CA GLY A 23 -7.11 23.39 8.07
C GLY A 23 -7.59 21.96 8.30
N PRO A 24 -6.77 21.07 8.87
CA PRO A 24 -7.07 19.65 8.97
C PRO A 24 -8.45 19.43 9.55
N CYS A 25 -9.41 19.08 8.69
CA CYS A 25 -10.79 19.12 9.10
C CYS A 25 -11.20 17.80 9.74
N GLY A 26 -10.56 16.66 9.40
CA GLY A 26 -10.63 15.32 10.03
C GLY A 26 -12.03 14.74 10.30
N ARG A 27 -13.07 15.54 10.05
CA ARG A 27 -14.40 15.50 10.63
C ARG A 27 -15.44 16.08 9.67
N CYS A 28 -15.03 16.49 8.47
CA CYS A 28 -16.00 16.77 7.41
C CYS A 28 -16.72 15.47 7.01
N ALA A 29 -17.86 15.57 6.33
CA ALA A 29 -18.65 14.40 5.95
C ALA A 29 -17.82 13.35 5.15
N MET A 30 -16.96 13.81 4.24
CA MET A 30 -16.09 12.93 3.44
C MET A 30 -15.05 12.23 4.32
N CYS A 31 -14.40 12.95 5.22
CA CYS A 31 -13.45 12.33 6.18
C CYS A 31 -14.14 11.28 7.05
N LEU A 32 -15.35 11.57 7.57
CA LEU A 32 -16.09 10.63 8.41
C LEU A 32 -16.54 9.38 7.63
N GLU A 33 -16.91 9.53 6.36
CA GLU A 33 -17.28 8.41 5.49
C GLU A 33 -16.06 7.53 5.16
N ALA A 34 -14.92 8.17 4.91
CA ALA A 34 -13.68 7.51 4.53
C ALA A 34 -13.01 6.83 5.76
N GLN A 35 -13.21 7.37 6.96
CA GLN A 35 -12.54 6.96 8.19
C GLN A 35 -12.43 5.44 8.43
N PRO A 36 -13.51 4.63 8.32
CA PRO A 36 -13.43 3.20 8.63
C PRO A 36 -12.48 2.43 7.70
N MET A 37 -12.42 2.83 6.43
CA MET A 37 -11.53 2.22 5.44
C MET A 37 -10.10 2.73 5.63
N PHE A 38 -9.93 4.00 5.99
CA PHE A 38 -8.62 4.53 6.36
C PHE A 38 -8.02 3.79 7.56
N ASP A 39 -8.82 3.52 8.58
CA ASP A 39 -8.38 2.77 9.76
C ASP A 39 -7.94 1.35 9.40
N GLN A 40 -8.62 0.69 8.46
CA GLN A 40 -8.20 -0.62 7.93
C GLN A 40 -6.87 -0.55 7.19
N VAL A 41 -6.63 0.50 6.40
CA VAL A 41 -5.36 0.73 5.72
C VAL A 41 -4.23 0.88 6.74
N LEU A 42 -4.46 1.62 7.83
CA LEU A 42 -3.49 1.76 8.91
C LEU A 42 -3.23 0.44 9.63
N ASP A 43 -4.27 -0.37 9.87
CA ASP A 43 -4.13 -1.70 10.47
C ASP A 43 -3.30 -2.64 9.57
N GLY A 44 -3.53 -2.59 8.25
CA GLY A 44 -2.73 -3.32 7.26
C GLY A 44 -1.27 -2.87 7.24
N ALA A 45 -1.01 -1.57 7.40
CA ALA A 45 0.34 -1.01 7.47
C ALA A 45 1.05 -1.47 8.75
N ASP A 46 0.39 -1.40 9.90
CA ASP A 46 0.91 -1.88 11.19
C ASP A 46 1.25 -3.37 11.13
N TYR A 47 0.35 -4.19 10.57
CA TYR A 47 0.58 -5.62 10.40
C TYR A 47 1.77 -5.91 9.48
N SER A 48 1.81 -5.26 8.31
CA SER A 48 2.89 -5.44 7.34
C SER A 48 4.24 -5.03 7.91
N TRP A 49 4.28 -3.93 8.68
CA TRP A 49 5.47 -3.50 9.40
C TRP A 49 5.90 -4.52 10.43
N ALA A 50 4.99 -5.02 11.27
CA ALA A 50 5.30 -6.04 12.27
C ALA A 50 5.88 -7.31 11.65
N CYS A 51 5.29 -7.80 10.55
CA CYS A 51 5.83 -8.94 9.81
C CYS A 51 7.23 -8.65 9.23
N TYR A 52 7.46 -7.45 8.71
CA TYR A 52 8.77 -7.07 8.19
C TYR A 52 9.87 -7.04 9.26
N GLN A 53 9.52 -6.64 10.48
CA GLN A 53 10.45 -6.60 11.62
C GLN A 53 10.85 -7.99 12.14
N ASP A 54 10.09 -9.05 11.80
CA ASP A 54 10.41 -10.44 12.14
C ASP A 54 10.62 -11.30 10.88
N PRO A 55 11.74 -11.12 10.16
CA PRO A 55 12.03 -11.90 8.96
C PRO A 55 12.35 -13.38 9.25
N GLU A 56 12.58 -13.76 10.50
CA GLU A 56 12.76 -15.16 10.89
C GLU A 56 11.41 -15.89 10.84
N GLN A 57 10.36 -15.29 11.40
CA GLN A 57 9.01 -15.83 11.32
C GLN A 57 8.36 -15.61 9.94
N PHE A 58 8.57 -14.44 9.34
CA PHE A 58 7.98 -14.03 8.06
C PHE A 58 9.04 -13.91 6.96
N SER A 59 9.61 -15.05 6.55
CA SER A 59 10.81 -15.07 5.71
C SER A 59 10.61 -14.75 4.23
N TYR A 60 9.37 -14.70 3.76
CA TYR A 60 9.06 -14.48 2.34
C TYR A 60 8.21 -13.23 2.11
N THR A 61 8.39 -12.61 0.95
CA THR A 61 7.55 -11.51 0.47
C THR A 61 7.17 -11.75 -0.98
N ALA A 62 5.88 -11.78 -1.28
CA ALA A 62 5.40 -11.80 -2.66
C ALA A 62 5.13 -10.37 -3.16
N ILE A 63 5.60 -10.09 -4.38
CA ILE A 63 5.43 -8.80 -5.05
C ILE A 63 5.04 -9.10 -6.50
N GLY A 64 3.77 -8.87 -6.85
CA GLY A 64 3.23 -9.34 -8.12
C GLY A 64 3.47 -10.84 -8.30
N SER A 65 4.03 -11.25 -9.44
CA SER A 65 4.37 -12.65 -9.73
C SER A 65 5.73 -13.11 -9.17
N TYR A 66 6.40 -12.32 -8.33
CA TYR A 66 7.73 -12.67 -7.80
C TYR A 66 7.70 -12.98 -6.31
N LEU A 67 8.38 -14.06 -5.92
CA LEU A 67 8.65 -14.39 -4.53
C LEU A 67 10.07 -13.97 -4.15
N HIS A 68 10.19 -13.24 -3.05
CA HIS A 68 11.43 -12.72 -2.49
C HIS A 68 11.67 -13.30 -1.08
N ARG A 69 12.92 -13.25 -0.61
CA ARG A 69 13.17 -13.25 0.85
C ARG A 69 12.76 -11.88 1.40
N THR A 70 12.19 -11.82 2.60
CA THR A 70 11.81 -10.53 3.24
C THR A 70 13.01 -9.60 3.43
N THR A 71 14.20 -10.16 3.66
CA THR A 71 15.46 -9.42 3.76
C THR A 71 16.05 -8.97 2.41
N CYS A 72 15.36 -9.20 1.29
CA CYS A 72 15.82 -8.80 -0.04
C CYS A 72 15.98 -7.27 -0.14
N ALA A 73 17.05 -6.80 -0.77
CA ALA A 73 17.28 -5.38 -1.00
C ALA A 73 16.15 -4.69 -1.78
N HIS A 74 15.44 -5.41 -2.65
CA HIS A 74 14.26 -4.87 -3.35
C HIS A 74 13.06 -4.67 -2.42
N VAL A 75 12.85 -5.58 -1.46
CA VAL A 75 11.81 -5.44 -0.43
C VAL A 75 12.17 -4.27 0.48
N ARG A 76 13.41 -4.23 0.98
CA ARG A 76 13.91 -3.14 1.86
C ARG A 76 13.76 -1.75 1.25
N ARG A 77 13.90 -1.60 -0.07
CA ARG A 77 13.73 -0.29 -0.76
C ARG A 77 12.27 0.18 -0.82
N GLN A 78 11.31 -0.74 -0.70
CA GLN A 78 9.88 -0.44 -0.73
C GLN A 78 9.30 -0.29 0.67
N MET A 79 9.92 -0.91 1.68
CA MET A 79 9.57 -0.69 3.08
C MET A 79 10.00 0.71 3.54
N PRO A 80 9.24 1.35 4.44
CA PRO A 80 9.69 2.57 5.08
C PRO A 80 10.88 2.28 6.01
N THR A 81 11.63 3.32 6.38
CA THR A 81 12.76 3.17 7.32
C THR A 81 12.28 3.08 8.76
N ASP A 82 11.20 3.79 9.06
CA ASP A 82 10.46 3.80 10.31
C ASP A 82 8.96 3.73 10.04
N HIS A 83 8.19 3.23 11.00
CA HIS A 83 6.74 3.19 10.92
C HIS A 83 6.16 3.61 12.26
N VAL A 84 5.34 4.65 12.23
CA VAL A 84 4.62 5.17 13.39
C VAL A 84 3.20 5.46 12.95
N ARG A 85 2.23 4.84 13.61
CA ARG A 85 0.81 5.11 13.35
C ARG A 85 0.50 6.58 13.65
N PRO A 86 -0.11 7.33 12.71
CA PRO A 86 -0.47 8.72 12.95
C PRO A 86 -1.53 8.81 14.05
N HIS A 87 -1.47 9.87 14.86
CA HIS A 87 -2.40 10.16 15.94
C HIS A 87 -2.67 11.66 16.07
N GLY A 88 -3.80 12.04 16.69
CA GLY A 88 -4.20 13.44 16.85
C GLY A 88 -4.25 14.18 15.52
N GLU A 89 -3.71 15.40 15.45
CA GLU A 89 -3.72 16.19 14.21
C GLU A 89 -2.99 15.51 13.04
N ALA A 90 -2.00 14.66 13.30
CA ALA A 90 -1.31 13.92 12.25
C ALA A 90 -2.25 12.87 11.61
N TYR A 91 -3.14 12.28 12.40
CA TYR A 91 -4.19 11.41 11.91
C TYR A 91 -5.19 12.20 11.07
N ASP A 92 -5.67 13.34 11.58
CA ASP A 92 -6.65 14.17 10.86
C ASP A 92 -6.12 14.64 9.51
N ARG A 93 -4.84 15.03 9.43
CA ARG A 93 -4.17 15.38 8.17
C ARG A 93 -4.05 14.19 7.22
N ALA A 94 -3.68 13.01 7.73
CA ALA A 94 -3.53 11.82 6.91
C ALA A 94 -4.88 11.32 6.38
N LEU A 95 -5.93 11.37 7.21
CA LEU A 95 -7.30 11.05 6.83
C LEU A 95 -7.84 12.05 5.80
N GLN A 96 -7.66 13.36 6.02
CA GLN A 96 -8.05 14.38 5.06
C GLN A 96 -7.37 14.15 3.71
N LYS A 97 -6.06 13.89 3.72
CA LYS A 97 -5.29 13.58 2.52
C LYS A 97 -5.87 12.36 1.80
N TRP A 98 -6.07 11.26 2.52
CA TRP A 98 -6.59 10.02 1.96
C TRP A 98 -8.01 10.18 1.39
N ALA A 99 -8.90 10.83 2.14
CA ALA A 99 -10.30 11.03 1.76
C ALA A 99 -10.45 12.02 0.58
N HIS A 100 -9.62 13.06 0.52
CA HIS A 100 -9.79 14.16 -0.44
C HIS A 100 -8.91 14.03 -1.69
N GLU A 101 -7.77 13.35 -1.63
CA GLU A 101 -6.94 13.12 -2.83
C GLU A 101 -7.52 12.03 -3.74
N HIS A 102 -8.27 11.08 -3.17
CA HIS A 102 -8.78 9.92 -3.88
C HIS A 102 -10.26 9.68 -3.55
N HIS A 103 -11.16 10.11 -4.44
CA HIS A 103 -12.61 9.94 -4.28
C HIS A 103 -13.10 8.48 -4.43
N ASP A 104 -12.19 7.53 -4.69
CA ASP A 104 -12.45 6.10 -4.86
C ASP A 104 -11.89 5.28 -3.69
N TYR A 105 -11.92 5.84 -2.48
CA TYR A 105 -11.34 5.23 -1.28
C TYR A 105 -11.96 3.89 -0.83
N ASN A 106 -13.03 3.44 -1.50
CA ASN A 106 -13.62 2.11 -1.35
C ASN A 106 -13.11 1.08 -2.39
N SER A 107 -12.19 1.47 -3.28
CA SER A 107 -11.65 0.56 -4.30
C SER A 107 -10.62 -0.39 -3.69
N PRO A 108 -10.48 -1.63 -4.22
CA PRO A 108 -9.43 -2.55 -3.80
C PRO A 108 -8.01 -1.99 -3.93
N GLU A 109 -7.82 -1.01 -4.81
CA GLU A 109 -6.54 -0.34 -5.07
C GLU A 109 -6.28 0.86 -4.14
N ALA A 110 -7.26 1.28 -3.34
CA ALA A 110 -7.14 2.45 -2.46
C ALA A 110 -6.02 2.29 -1.42
N GLU A 111 -5.83 1.08 -0.90
CA GLU A 111 -4.73 0.75 0.03
C GLU A 111 -3.36 0.94 -0.64
N GLU A 112 -3.22 0.52 -1.90
CA GLU A 112 -1.95 0.60 -2.64
C GLU A 112 -1.50 2.06 -2.85
N ARG A 113 -2.45 2.99 -2.93
CA ARG A 113 -2.16 4.43 -3.12
C ARG A 113 -1.68 5.09 -1.83
N TYR A 114 -2.09 4.59 -0.67
CA TYR A 114 -1.65 5.13 0.61
C TYR A 114 -0.15 4.88 0.83
N SER A 115 0.31 3.66 0.58
CA SER A 115 1.74 3.38 0.62
C SER A 115 2.16 2.18 -0.22
N PRO A 116 3.28 2.27 -0.97
CA PRO A 116 3.79 1.16 -1.77
C PRO A 116 4.07 -0.12 -0.98
N HIS A 117 4.40 0.00 0.32
CA HIS A 117 4.70 -1.17 1.14
C HIS A 117 3.46 -2.04 1.45
N LEU A 118 2.24 -1.49 1.31
CA LEU A 118 1.00 -2.28 1.42
C LEU A 118 0.82 -3.27 0.27
N ARG A 119 1.57 -3.11 -0.81
CA ARG A 119 1.61 -4.08 -1.92
C ARG A 119 2.49 -5.29 -1.63
N LEU A 120 3.21 -5.27 -0.51
CA LEU A 120 4.14 -6.32 -0.13
C LEU A 120 3.40 -7.38 0.67
N TYR A 121 3.17 -8.53 0.05
CA TYR A 121 2.56 -9.65 0.75
C TYR A 121 3.63 -10.41 1.54
N ILE A 122 3.92 -9.93 2.75
CA ILE A 122 4.92 -10.49 3.66
C ILE A 122 4.30 -11.67 4.42
N VAL A 123 4.93 -12.84 4.32
CA VAL A 123 4.33 -14.10 4.77
C VAL A 123 5.35 -15.06 5.39
N ASN A 124 4.85 -15.89 6.29
CA ASN A 124 5.58 -17.03 6.81
C ASN A 124 5.72 -18.15 5.75
N PRO A 125 6.59 -19.15 5.98
CA PRO A 125 6.81 -20.24 5.01
C PRO A 125 5.54 -21.03 4.66
N ALA A 126 4.62 -21.24 5.60
CA ALA A 126 3.39 -22.00 5.35
C ALA A 126 2.44 -21.25 4.40
N ARG A 127 2.30 -19.94 4.59
CA ARG A 127 1.53 -19.07 3.70
C ARG A 127 2.23 -18.88 2.35
N ALA A 128 3.55 -18.82 2.32
CA ALA A 128 4.31 -18.80 1.08
C ALA A 128 4.06 -20.06 0.23
N ARG A 129 4.00 -21.25 0.85
CA ARG A 129 3.60 -22.50 0.15
C ARG A 129 2.20 -22.39 -0.45
N GLN A 130 1.21 -21.91 0.31
CA GLN A 130 -0.15 -21.71 -0.19
C GLN A 130 -0.18 -20.73 -1.37
N TRP A 131 0.53 -19.61 -1.26
CA TRP A 131 0.65 -18.64 -2.33
C TRP A 131 1.29 -19.26 -3.59
N THR A 132 2.39 -20.00 -3.45
CA THR A 132 3.02 -20.66 -4.60
C THR A 132 2.11 -21.68 -5.26
N ALA A 133 1.33 -22.44 -4.49
CA ALA A 133 0.38 -23.42 -5.01
C ALA A 133 -0.78 -22.75 -5.76
N ALA A 134 -1.29 -21.63 -5.26
CA ALA A 134 -2.32 -20.83 -5.93
C ALA A 134 -1.83 -20.15 -7.23
N ASN A 135 -0.51 -19.97 -7.38
CA ASN A 135 0.13 -19.39 -8.55
C ASN A 135 0.79 -20.45 -9.45
N ILE A 136 0.29 -21.69 -9.41
CA ILE A 136 0.58 -22.72 -10.42
C ILE A 136 -0.45 -22.58 -11.53
N GLY A 137 0.01 -22.45 -12.77
CA GLY A 137 -0.84 -22.35 -13.95
C GLY A 137 -1.57 -23.66 -14.27
N PRO A 138 -2.60 -23.62 -15.14
CA PRO A 138 -3.48 -24.76 -15.42
C PRO A 138 -2.79 -26.01 -16.01
N ARG A 139 -1.55 -25.86 -16.50
CA ARG A 139 -0.71 -26.97 -17.01
C ARG A 139 0.34 -27.46 -16.01
N GLY A 140 0.25 -27.07 -14.74
CA GLY A 140 1.21 -27.45 -13.69
C GLY A 140 2.54 -26.68 -13.72
N GLY A 141 2.71 -25.73 -14.65
CA GLY A 141 3.86 -24.83 -14.69
C GLY A 141 3.72 -23.70 -13.68
N ARG A 142 4.86 -23.17 -13.18
CA ARG A 142 4.85 -22.00 -12.28
C ARG A 142 4.44 -20.75 -13.05
N ASP A 143 3.40 -20.07 -12.57
CA ASP A 143 3.02 -18.72 -13.03
C ASP A 143 3.69 -17.62 -12.20
N TYR A 144 4.38 -18.02 -11.13
CA TYR A 144 5.26 -17.17 -10.35
C TYR A 144 6.74 -17.43 -10.66
N ARG A 145 7.59 -16.50 -10.25
CA ARG A 145 9.06 -16.58 -10.37
C ARG A 145 9.72 -16.34 -9.03
N LEU A 146 10.85 -17.01 -8.78
CA LEU A 146 11.70 -16.67 -7.65
C LEU A 146 12.59 -15.48 -8.02
N CYS A 147 12.77 -14.56 -7.09
CA CYS A 147 13.66 -13.42 -7.29
C CYS A 147 15.10 -13.89 -7.54
N LYS A 148 15.67 -13.49 -8.69
CA LYS A 148 17.04 -13.89 -9.10
C LYS A 148 18.14 -13.27 -8.23
N ALA A 149 17.85 -12.14 -7.58
CA ALA A 149 18.81 -11.43 -6.73
C ALA A 149 18.99 -12.08 -5.37
N CYS A 150 17.89 -12.36 -4.65
CA CYS A 150 17.96 -12.97 -3.31
C CYS A 150 17.81 -14.50 -3.30
N ARG A 151 17.45 -15.11 -4.46
CA ARG A 151 17.33 -16.56 -4.66
C ARG A 151 16.73 -17.26 -3.43
N PRO A 152 15.47 -16.94 -3.09
CA PRO A 152 14.82 -17.59 -1.96
C PRO A 152 14.80 -19.10 -2.19
N SER A 153 14.94 -19.87 -1.10
CA SER A 153 14.61 -21.30 -1.14
C SER A 153 13.16 -21.48 -1.53
N GLU A 154 12.82 -22.62 -2.10
CA GLU A 154 11.41 -22.97 -2.28
C GLU A 154 10.77 -23.14 -0.89
N PRO A 155 9.56 -22.57 -0.65
CA PRO A 155 8.92 -22.60 0.67
C PRO A 155 8.45 -23.99 1.11
#